data_AF-A0A1H9EP54-F1
#
_entry.id   AF-A0A1H9EP54-F1
#
_cell.length_a   1.000
_cell.length_b   1.000
_cell.length_c   1.000
_cell.angle_alpha   90.00
_cell.angle_beta   90.00
_cell.angle_gamma   90.00
#
_symmetry.space_group_name_H-M   'P 1'
#
loop_
_entity.id
_entity.type
_entity.pdbx_description
1 polymer ?
#
loop_
_entity_poly.entity_id
_entity_poly.type
_entity_poly.pdbx_seq_one_letter_code
_entity_poly.pdbx_strand_id
1 'polypeptide(L)' 'MNGIDRAELDETIAKTFKEVRTAIDTHSEKSLQMYSNALRALVELRQQVVSGDRAAG' A
#
# COMPACT_ATOMS: atom_id res chain seq x y z
N MET A 1 22.89 -3.29 -4.05
CA MET A 1 21.68 -3.72 -3.34
C MET A 1 20.66 -2.60 -3.49
N ASN A 2 19.70 -2.77 -4.40
CA ASN A 2 18.61 -1.79 -4.58
C ASN A 2 17.58 -2.04 -3.48
N GLY A 3 17.85 -1.50 -2.29
CA GLY A 3 16.86 -1.48 -1.21
C GLY A 3 15.73 -0.56 -1.62
N ILE A 4 14.50 -1.01 -1.47
CA ILE A 4 13.31 -0.18 -1.64
C ILE A 4 13.42 0.96 -0.63
N ASP A 5 13.42 2.20 -1.11
CA ASP A 5 13.45 3.38 -0.23
C ASP A 5 12.17 3.37 0.61
N ARG A 6 12.32 3.19 1.92
CA ARG A 6 11.18 3.14 2.85
C ARG A 6 10.37 4.42 2.82
N ALA A 7 11.01 5.58 2.59
CA ALA A 7 10.30 6.85 2.51
C ALA A 7 9.42 6.90 1.26
N GLU A 8 9.94 6.46 0.11
CA GLU A 8 9.18 6.37 -1.14
C GLU A 8 8.03 5.36 -1.05
N LEU A 9 8.25 4.23 -0.38
CA LEU A 9 7.22 3.23 -0.13
C LEU A 9 6.11 3.77 0.79
N ASP A 10 6.47 4.42 1.90
CA ASP A 10 5.50 4.99 2.83
C ASP A 10 4.72 6.15 2.19
N GLU A 11 5.36 6.97 1.38
CA GLU A 11 4.70 8.05 0.63
C GLU A 11 3.74 7.50 -0.42
N THR A 12 4.15 6.45 -1.15
CA THR A 12 3.29 5.75 -2.13
C THR A 12 2.05 5.18 -1.45
N ILE A 13 2.23 4.49 -0.31
CA ILE A 13 1.12 3.94 0.47
C ILE A 13 0.17 5.05 0.92
N ALA A 14 0.69 6.14 1.50
CA ALA A 14 -0.13 7.25 1.98
C ALA A 14 -0.93 7.90 0.85
N LYS A 15 -0.32 8.08 -0.33
CA LYS A 15 -0.96 8.65 -1.50
C LYS A 15 -2.06 7.74 -2.03
N THR A 16 -1.82 6.43 -2.12
CA THR A 16 -2.84 5.45 -2.50
C THR A 16 -4.01 5.44 -1.51
N PHE A 17 -3.76 5.49 -0.20
CA PHE A 17 -4.83 5.58 0.80
C PHE A 17 -5.73 6.81 0.60
N LYS A 18 -5.14 7.96 0.30
CA LYS A 18 -5.88 9.21 0.07
C LYS A 18 -6.76 9.13 -1.18
N GLU A 19 -6.23 8.58 -2.27
CA GLU A 19 -6.96 8.39 -3.52
C GLU A 19 -8.10 7.38 -3.37
N VAL A 20 -7.84 6.27 -2.67
CA VAL A 20 -8.87 5.28 -2.35
C VAL A 20 -9.99 5.92 -1.55
N ARG A 21 -9.68 6.63 -0.45
CA ARG A 21 -10.71 7.30 0.36
C ARG A 21 -11.53 8.28 -0.46
N THR A 22 -10.88 9.06 -1.33
CA THR A 22 -11.59 10.00 -2.22
C THR A 22 -12.53 9.27 -3.17
N ALA A 23 -12.11 8.11 -3.72
CA ALA A 23 -12.93 7.29 -4.60
C ALA A 23 -14.09 6.58 -3.86
N ILE A 24 -13.88 6.21 -2.59
CA ILE A 24 -14.93 5.68 -1.69
C ILE A 24 -16.01 6.75 -1.47
N ASP A 25 -15.61 7.98 -1.19
CA ASP A 25 -16.53 9.10 -0.93
C ASP A 25 -17.31 9.51 -2.20
N THR A 26 -16.86 9.11 -3.39
CA THR A 26 -17.47 9.51 -4.68
C THR A 26 -18.14 8.38 -5.49
N HIS A 27 -17.87 7.09 -5.23
CA HIS A 27 -18.37 5.98 -6.08
C HIS A 27 -18.90 4.75 -5.33
N SER A 28 -19.74 3.96 -6.03
CA SER A 28 -20.53 2.84 -5.47
C SER A 28 -19.69 1.70 -4.87
N GLU A 29 -20.34 0.89 -4.02
CA GLU A 29 -19.75 -0.22 -3.22
C GLU A 29 -18.76 -1.13 -3.97
N LYS A 30 -18.94 -1.33 -5.27
CA LYS A 30 -18.05 -2.19 -6.07
C LYS A 30 -16.64 -1.60 -6.22
N SER A 31 -16.52 -0.28 -6.34
CA SER A 31 -15.25 0.45 -6.40
C SER A 31 -14.53 0.36 -5.05
N LEU A 32 -15.29 0.54 -3.96
CA LEU A 32 -14.89 0.37 -2.57
C LEU A 32 -14.17 -0.97 -2.31
N GLN A 33 -14.74 -2.07 -2.86
CA GLN A 33 -14.18 -3.41 -2.66
C GLN A 33 -12.88 -3.64 -3.46
N MET A 34 -12.81 -3.17 -4.71
CA MET A 34 -11.58 -3.22 -5.49
C MET A 34 -10.44 -2.44 -4.84
N TYR A 35 -10.73 -1.23 -4.35
CA TYR A 35 -9.73 -0.39 -3.72
C TYR A 35 -9.26 -0.93 -2.37
N SER A 36 -10.15 -1.53 -1.58
CA SER A 36 -9.79 -2.20 -0.33
C SER A 36 -8.85 -3.38 -0.57
N ASN A 37 -9.07 -4.15 -1.65
CA ASN A 37 -8.17 -5.25 -2.04
C ASN A 37 -6.79 -4.75 -2.46
N ALA A 38 -6.71 -3.67 -3.25
CA ALA A 38 -5.44 -3.05 -3.64
C ALA A 38 -4.65 -2.56 -2.42
N LEU A 39 -5.36 -1.95 -1.46
CA LEU A 39 -4.76 -1.49 -0.20
C LEU A 39 -4.18 -2.62 0.64
N ARG A 40 -4.91 -3.73 0.74
CA ARG A 40 -4.43 -4.92 1.45
C ARG A 40 -3.16 -5.47 0.83
N ALA A 41 -3.10 -5.55 -0.50
CA ALA A 41 -1.91 -6.02 -1.21
C ALA A 41 -0.68 -5.11 -0.96
N LEU A 42 -0.87 -3.79 -0.88
CA LEU A 42 0.22 -2.85 -0.57
C LEU A 42 0.71 -2.99 0.88
N VAL A 43 -0.19 -3.22 1.84
CA VAL A 43 0.19 -3.47 3.24
C VAL A 43 0.97 -4.78 3.37
N GLU A 44 0.52 -5.85 2.70
CA GLU A 44 1.22 -7.14 2.67
C GLU A 44 2.61 -7.00 2.03
N LEU A 45 2.74 -6.22 0.94
CA LEU A 45 4.03 -5.92 0.32
C LEU A 45 4.96 -5.18 1.29
N ARG A 46 4.47 -4.16 2.01
CA ARG A 46 5.26 -3.44 3.03
C ARG A 46 5.77 -4.39 4.11
N GLN A 47 4.93 -5.32 4.58
CA GLN A 47 5.32 -6.31 5.58
C GLN A 47 6.39 -7.28 5.06
N GLN A 48 6.31 -7.70 3.80
CA GLN A 48 7.33 -8.54 3.17
C GLN A 48 8.66 -7.80 3.04
N VAL A 49 8.65 -6.53 2.65
CA VAL A 49 9.87 -5.70 2.61
C VAL A 49 10.50 -5.59 3.99
N VAL A 50 9.71 -5.26 5.02
CA VAL A 50 10.20 -5.16 6.42
C VAL A 50 10.72 -6.50 6.95
N SER A 51 10.13 -7.62 6.54
CA SER A 51 10.54 -8.96 6.98
C SER A 51 11.76 -9.49 6.23
N GLY A 52 11.87 -9.21 4.93
CA GLY A 52 13.06 -9.54 4.12
C GLY A 52 14.31 -8.78 4.57
N ASP A 53 14.15 -7.54 5.02
CA ASP A 53 15.22 -6.72 5.62
C ASP A 53 15.80 -7.33 6.91
N ARG A 54 14.98 -8.09 7.68
CA ARG A 54 15.41 -8.76 8.92
C ARG A 54 16.08 -10.12 8.71
N ALA A 55 15.89 -10.76 7.57
CA ALA A 55 16.47 -12.07 7.26
C ALA A 55 17.84 -11.99 6.58
N ALA A 56 18.22 -10.80 6.10
CA ALA A 56 19.50 -10.53 5.44
C ALA A 56 20.57 -9.93 6.38
N GLY A 57 20.30 -9.86 7.68
CA GLY A 57 21.20 -9.36 8.73
C GLY A 57 21.72 -10.47 9.62
#